data_AF-A0A940KRR2-F1
#
_entry.id   AF-A0A940KRR2-F1
#
_cell.length_a   1.000
_cell.length_b   1.000
_cell.length_c   1.000
_cell.angle_alpha   90.00
_cell.angle_beta   90.00
_cell.angle_gamma   90.00
#
_symmetry.space_group_name_H-M   'P 1'
#
loop_
_entity.id
_entity.type
_entity.pdbx_description
1 polymer ?
#
loop_
_entity_poly.entity_id
_entity_poly.type
_entity_poly.pdbx_seq_one_letter_code
_entity_poly.pdbx_strand_id
1 'polypeptide(L)' 'MTDQALHLLQKQIAVGDQRAFRQLFDFYAERLTRFAYSILKNKDAATEIVDEVFVKVWKNKETITEIEHLTTYLYT' A
#
# COMPACT_ATOMS: atom_id res chain seq x y z
N MET A 1 -5.85 10.38 4.78
CA MET A 1 -5.13 9.76 5.91
C MET A 1 -4.04 10.74 6.33
N THR A 2 -3.86 10.98 7.63
CA THR A 2 -2.77 11.83 8.16
C THR A 2 -1.50 11.01 8.34
N ASP A 3 -0.33 11.66 8.43
CA ASP A 3 0.95 10.96 8.67
C ASP A 3 0.95 10.18 9.99
N GLN A 4 0.35 10.75 11.04
CA GLN A 4 0.19 10.06 12.33
C GLN A 4 -0.65 8.78 12.20
N ALA A 5 -1.76 8.83 11.46
CA ALA A 5 -2.59 7.65 11.22
C ALA A 5 -1.86 6.58 10.41
N LEU A 6 -1.07 7.00 9.40
CA LEU A 6 -0.27 6.10 8.58
C LEU A 6 0.78 5.37 9.42
N HIS A 7 1.47 6.08 10.30
CA HIS A 7 2.45 5.50 11.21
C HIS A 7 1.83 4.50 12.20
N LEU A 8 0.60 4.75 12.67
CA LEU A 8 -0.14 3.79 13.50
C LEU A 8 -0.48 2.52 12.71
N LEU A 9 -0.93 2.65 11.47
CA LEU A 9 -1.19 1.49 10.61
C LEU A 9 0.09 0.70 10.35
N GLN A 10 1.23 1.34 10.09
CA GLN A 10 2.52 0.66 9.91
C GLN A 10 2.87 -0.22 11.12
N LYS A 11 2.71 0.31 12.35
CA LYS A 11 2.96 -0.44 13.59
C LYS A 11 2.03 -1.66 13.74
N GLN A 12 0.75 -1.49 13.42
CA GLN A 12 -0.23 -2.58 13.50
C GLN A 12 0.03 -3.65 12.42
N ILE A 13 0.38 -3.23 11.21
CA ILE A 13 0.73 -4.13 10.10
C ILE A 13 1.98 -4.92 10.44
N ALA A 14 2.99 -4.30 11.06
CA ALA A 14 4.23 -4.97 11.45
C ALA A 14 4.02 -6.15 12.40
N VAL A 15 2.99 -6.11 13.25
CA VAL A 15 2.60 -7.22 14.14
C VAL A 15 1.56 -8.16 13.53
N GLY A 16 1.24 -8.01 12.24
CA GLY A 16 0.34 -8.90 11.50
C GLY A 16 -1.15 -8.55 11.58
N ASP A 17 -1.52 -7.32 11.93
CA ASP A 17 -2.92 -6.89 11.93
C ASP A 17 -3.47 -6.76 10.49
N GLN A 18 -4.29 -7.73 10.09
CA GLN A 18 -4.94 -7.75 8.78
C GLN A 18 -5.95 -6.62 8.59
N ARG A 19 -6.59 -6.11 9.66
CA ARG A 19 -7.54 -5.00 9.56
C ARG A 19 -6.81 -3.70 9.27
N ALA A 20 -5.66 -3.49 9.90
CA ALA A 20 -4.80 -2.34 9.60
C ALA A 20 -4.29 -2.38 8.16
N PHE A 21 -3.87 -3.56 7.69
CA PHE A 21 -3.47 -3.76 6.29
C PHE A 21 -4.63 -3.49 5.33
N ARG A 22 -5.84 -3.97 5.64
CA ARG A 22 -7.04 -3.70 4.83
C ARG A 22 -7.37 -2.21 4.75
N GLN A 23 -7.25 -1.48 5.85
CA GLN A 23 -7.45 -0.02 5.85
C GLN A 23 -6.44 0.70 4.96
N LEU A 24 -5.17 0.29 4.99
CA LEU A 24 -4.14 0.82 4.09
C LEU A 24 -4.49 0.52 2.62
N PHE A 25 -4.86 -0.73 2.33
CA PHE A 25 -5.26 -1.17 0.99
C PHE A 25 -6.44 -0.35 0.47
N ASP A 26 -7.54 -0.27 1.22
CA ASP A 26 -8.75 0.46 0.79
C ASP A 26 -8.48 1.95 0.53
N PHE A 27 -7.55 2.54 1.28
CA PHE A 27 -7.20 3.95 1.10
C PHE A 27 -6.36 4.22 -0.15
N TYR A 28 -5.46 3.31 -0.52
CA TYR A 28 -4.48 3.53 -1.59
C TYR A 28 -4.77 2.79 -2.89
N ALA A 29 -5.38 1.60 -2.85
CA ALA A 29 -5.53 0.70 -4.00
C ALA A 29 -6.18 1.39 -5.19
N GLU A 30 -7.35 2.02 -5.01
CA GLU A 30 -8.04 2.70 -6.10
C GLU A 30 -7.22 3.85 -6.72
N ARG A 31 -6.46 4.59 -5.89
CA ARG A 31 -5.60 5.69 -6.35
C ARG A 31 -4.38 5.17 -7.11
N LEU A 32 -3.78 4.09 -6.64
CA LEU A 32 -2.65 3.43 -7.30
C LEU A 32 -3.09 2.79 -8.61
N THR A 33 -4.25 2.13 -8.65
CA THR A 33 -4.77 1.53 -9.88
C THR A 33 -5.06 2.59 -10.93
N ARG A 34 -5.63 3.75 -10.55
CA ARG A 34 -5.79 4.88 -11.46
C ARG A 34 -4.46 5.41 -11.99
N PHE A 35 -3.45 5.50 -11.13
CA PHE A 35 -2.11 5.93 -11.51
C PHE A 35 -1.45 4.94 -12.48
N ALA A 36 -1.42 3.65 -12.14
CA ALA A 36 -0.90 2.59 -13.00
C ALA A 36 -1.66 2.52 -14.34
N TYR A 37 -2.99 2.65 -14.33
CA TYR A 37 -3.79 2.72 -15.55
C TYR A 37 -3.42 3.92 -16.42
N SER A 38 -3.07 5.07 -15.83
CA SER A 38 -2.66 6.25 -16.60
C SER A 38 -1.40 5.99 -17.44
N ILE A 39 -0.57 5.04 -17.03
CA ILE A 39 0.67 4.62 -17.69
C ILE A 39 0.41 3.45 -18.65
N LEU A 40 -0.23 2.39 -18.16
CA LEU A 40 -0.38 1.12 -18.89
C LEU A 40 -1.53 1.13 -19.90
N LYS A 41 -2.54 1.99 -19.69
CA LYS A 41 -3.82 2.02 -20.45
C LYS A 41 -4.55 0.67 -20.49
N ASN A 42 -4.24 -0.23 -19.54
CA ASN A 42 -4.89 -1.52 -19.35
C ASN A 42 -5.29 -1.65 -17.89
N LYS A 43 -6.58 -1.85 -17.63
CA LYS A 43 -7.15 -1.89 -16.28
C LYS A 43 -6.73 -3.16 -15.53
N ASP A 44 -6.71 -4.31 -16.21
CA ASP A 44 -6.41 -5.59 -15.59
C ASP A 44 -4.93 -5.61 -15.17
N ALA A 45 -4.03 -5.22 -16.07
CA ALA A 45 -2.60 -5.09 -15.77
C ALA A 45 -2.33 -4.05 -14.67
N ALA A 46 -3.06 -2.92 -14.66
CA ALA A 46 -2.95 -1.93 -13.60
C ALA A 46 -3.41 -2.43 -12.23
N THR A 47 -4.43 -3.29 -12.20
CA THR A 47 -4.92 -3.89 -10.96
C THR A 47 -3.95 -4.94 -10.45
N GLU A 48 -3.47 -5.82 -11.33
CA GLU A 48 -2.50 -6.87 -11.01
C GLU A 48 -1.22 -6.30 -10.38
N ILE A 49 -0.63 -5.25 -10.97
CA ILE A 49 0.57 -4.61 -10.40
C ILE A 49 0.30 -4.02 -9.02
N VAL A 50 -0.87 -3.41 -8.80
CA VAL A 50 -1.22 -2.84 -7.51
C VAL A 50 -1.40 -3.94 -6.46
N ASP A 51 -2.04 -5.04 -6.82
CA ASP A 51 -2.17 -6.20 -5.93
C ASP A 51 -0.78 -6.78 -5.57
N GLU A 52 0.15 -6.89 -6.53
CA GLU A 52 1.52 -7.31 -6.28
C GLU A 52 2.27 -6.38 -5.29
N VAL A 53 2.09 -5.06 -5.44
CA VAL A 53 2.66 -4.07 -4.50
C VAL A 53 2.16 -4.35 -3.08
N PHE A 54 0.86 -4.55 -2.89
CA PHE A 54 0.31 -4.83 -1.57
C PHE A 54 0.72 -6.21 -1.02
N VAL A 55 0.84 -7.23 -1.87
CA VAL A 55 1.40 -8.52 -1.47
C VAL A 55 2.84 -8.36 -0.99
N LYS A 56 3.66 -7.55 -1.66
CA LYS A 56 5.04 -7.25 -1.23
C LYS A 56 5.08 -6.51 0.09
N VAL A 57 4.20 -5.51 0.28
CA VAL A 57 4.05 -4.80 1.57
C VAL A 57 3.70 -5.77 2.69
N TRP A 58 2.76 -6.69 2.48
CA TRP A 58 2.37 -7.68 3.48
C TRP A 58 3.47 -8.71 3.80
N LYS A 59 4.20 -9.16 2.76
CA LYS A 59 5.34 -10.07 2.93
C LYS A 59 6.45 -9.41 3.75
N ASN A 60 6.72 -8.13 3.51
CA ASN A 60 7.73 -7.34 4.23
C ASN A 60 7.15 -6.52 5.39
N LYS A 61 6.01 -6.94 5.95
CA LYS A 61 5.31 -6.17 6.99
C LYS A 61 6.19 -5.84 8.20
N GLU A 62 7.13 -6.71 8.56
CA GLU A 62 8.01 -6.53 9.72
C GLU A 62 8.92 -5.28 9.58
N THR A 63 9.27 -4.89 8.35
CA THR A 63 10.10 -3.71 8.08
C THR A 63 9.28 -2.50 7.61
N ILE A 64 7.94 -2.60 7.55
CA ILE A 64 7.10 -1.51 7.05
C ILE A 64 7.24 -0.22 7.88
N THR A 65 7.60 -0.34 9.17
CA THR A 65 7.80 0.80 10.08
C THR A 65 9.08 1.59 9.79
N GLU A 66 10.03 1.02 9.03
CA GLU A 66 11.26 1.70 8.62
C GLU A 66 11.01 2.66 7.44
N ILE A 67 9.83 2.58 6.81
CA ILE A 67 9.45 3.42 5.69
C ILE A 67 8.96 4.78 6.23
N GLU A 68 9.81 5.81 6.20
CA GLU A 68 9.45 7.16 6.66
C GLU A 68 8.29 7.76 5.87
N HIS A 69 8.29 7.58 4.54
CA HIS A 69 7.28 8.15 3.64
C HIS A 69 6.55 7.04 2.86
N LEU A 70 5.65 6.33 3.54
CA LEU A 70 4.94 5.19 2.95
C LEU A 70 4.13 5.56 1.70
N THR A 71 3.54 6.77 1.64
CA THR A 71 2.87 7.23 0.41
C THR A 71 3.84 7.26 -0.76
N THR A 72 5.03 7.85 -0.62
CA THR A 72 6.03 7.93 -1.70
C THR A 72 6.51 6.53 -2.10
N TYR A 73 6.76 5.66 -1.12
CA TYR A 73 7.15 4.28 -1.35
C TYR A 73 6.14 3.52 -2.21
N LEU A 74 4.83 3.72 -1.99
CA LEU A 74 3.78 3.04 -2.76
C LEU A 74 3.67 3.50 -4.22
N TYR A 75 4.20 4.67 -4.57
CA TYR A 75 4.16 5.23 -5.93
C TYR A 75 5.48 5.07 -6.71
N THR A 76 6.49 4.41 -6.13
CA THR A 76 7.83 4.21 -6.72
C THR A 76 8.04 2.75 -7.09
#